data_AF-A0A0D8XJL3-F1
#
_entry.id   AF-A0A0D8XJL3-F1
#
_cell.length_a   1.000
_cell.length_b   1.000
_cell.length_c   1.000
_cell.angle_alpha   90.00
_cell.angle_beta   90.00
_cell.angle_gamma   90.00
#
_symmetry.space_group_name_H-M   'P 1'
#
loop_
_entity.id
_entity.type
_entity.pdbx_description
1 polymer ?
#
loop_
_entity_poly.entity_id
_entity_poly.type
_entity_poly.pdbx_seq_one_letter_code
_entity_poly.pdbx_strand_id
1 'polypeptide(L)'
;MLLNQRVVPIRVGSKFSFSLDNLLRAGVSRAEHVVVVKEAASLAEEHFADCSTIITVQKIHRMFPRLRMITELTHASNMRFVQFNANNPYSLAQSRFEKKERKRGSHMPFMFRLPFAQGGVFSANMLDRLLYQAIIKPYVVTLTRLLLGIDQTAGSGYLASITVTKDDLWIETYGRLYQKLCSSVADIPIGIFRTKFMDSKTVSHDIEEKYRTMDCAETEREHKKEMFSHIKSRMRDMGLSVDEKLLNIEGDLDRSNTISFVIINPAVDLQLEAGDIIYVLRGPLKKDAKSNKINPRRGLRRMNNVQENTMDDTSEDERHASPQSPLSDDNNEIASS
;
A
#
# COMPACT_ATOMS: atom_id res chain seq x y z
N MET A 1 10.44 6.28 -4.08
CA MET A 1 9.15 6.39 -3.36
C MET A 1 8.85 5.18 -2.45
N LEU A 2 9.86 4.52 -1.84
CA LEU A 2 9.65 3.30 -1.01
C LEU A 2 10.52 3.22 0.27
N LEU A 3 11.23 4.30 0.64
CA LEU A 3 12.35 4.23 1.58
C LEU A 3 11.98 4.02 3.07
N ASN A 4 10.71 4.22 3.47
CA ASN A 4 10.25 4.04 4.86
C ASN A 4 9.13 2.99 5.03
N GLN A 5 8.77 2.24 3.99
CA GLN A 5 7.84 1.11 4.12
C GLN A 5 8.61 -0.19 3.94
N ARG A 6 8.40 -1.16 4.85
CA ARG A 6 9.00 -2.49 4.75
C ARG A 6 8.28 -3.28 3.65
N VAL A 7 8.79 -3.12 2.42
CA VAL A 7 8.35 -3.86 1.24
C VAL A 7 9.20 -5.10 1.08
N VAL A 8 8.56 -6.27 1.01
CA VAL A 8 9.24 -7.53 0.66
C VAL A 8 8.95 -7.84 -0.81
N PRO A 9 9.94 -7.71 -1.72
CA PRO A 9 9.77 -8.11 -3.10
C PRO A 9 9.81 -9.63 -3.21
N ILE A 10 8.79 -10.23 -3.84
CA ILE A 10 8.70 -11.66 -4.12
C ILE A 10 8.78 -11.85 -5.64
N ARG A 11 9.83 -12.54 -6.09
CA ARG A 11 9.96 -12.98 -7.49
C ARG A 11 9.40 -14.39 -7.63
N VAL A 12 8.49 -14.58 -8.57
CA VAL A 12 7.96 -15.91 -8.92
C VAL A 12 8.75 -16.41 -10.14
N GLY A 13 9.80 -17.18 -9.86
CA GLY A 13 10.79 -17.63 -10.84
C GLY A 13 11.49 -18.93 -10.40
N SER A 14 11.99 -19.71 -11.35
CA SER A 14 12.30 -21.16 -11.22
C SER A 14 13.43 -21.56 -10.25
N LYS A 15 14.06 -20.60 -9.56
CA LYS A 15 15.07 -20.86 -8.50
C LYS A 15 14.60 -20.58 -7.08
N PHE A 16 13.46 -19.90 -6.89
CA PHE A 16 12.79 -19.80 -5.59
C PHE A 16 11.53 -20.64 -5.63
N SER A 17 11.61 -21.87 -5.09
CA SER A 17 10.39 -22.57 -4.70
C SER A 17 9.63 -21.70 -3.71
N PHE A 18 8.35 -21.49 -3.97
CA PHE A 18 7.47 -20.72 -3.10
C PHE A 18 7.18 -21.53 -1.83
N SER A 19 8.14 -21.54 -0.90
CA SER A 19 8.03 -22.17 0.41
C SER A 19 7.66 -21.14 1.47
N LEU A 20 6.83 -21.56 2.43
CA LEU A 20 6.48 -20.76 3.61
C LEU A 20 7.75 -20.35 4.38
N ASP A 21 8.76 -21.21 4.42
CA ASP A 21 10.03 -20.97 5.10
C ASP A 21 10.81 -19.80 4.47
N ASN A 22 10.86 -19.70 3.14
CA ASN A 22 11.47 -18.57 2.44
C ASN A 22 10.71 -17.26 2.71
N LEU A 23 9.38 -17.33 2.77
CA LEU A 23 8.50 -16.19 3.05
C LEU A 23 8.68 -15.67 4.49
N LEU A 24 8.82 -16.58 5.45
CA LEU A 24 9.04 -16.27 6.87
C LEU A 24 10.48 -15.76 7.11
N ARG A 25 11.50 -16.35 6.46
CA ARG A 25 12.88 -15.83 6.46
C ARG A 25 12.98 -14.42 5.86
N ALA A 26 12.17 -14.11 4.85
CA ALA A 26 12.07 -12.77 4.29
C ALA A 26 11.35 -11.75 5.20
N GLY A 27 10.85 -12.17 6.38
CA GLY A 27 10.27 -11.28 7.38
C GLY A 27 8.86 -10.76 7.05
N VAL A 28 8.09 -11.50 6.24
CA VAL A 28 6.75 -11.06 5.78
C VAL A 28 5.75 -10.80 6.91
N SER A 29 5.95 -11.39 8.10
CA SER A 29 5.17 -11.06 9.31
C SER A 29 5.25 -9.59 9.74
N ARG A 30 6.32 -8.88 9.36
CA ARG A 30 6.58 -7.46 9.66
C ARG A 30 6.49 -6.56 8.42
N ALA A 31 6.07 -7.10 7.28
CA ALA A 31 5.92 -6.38 6.03
C ALA A 31 4.51 -5.76 5.92
N GLU A 32 4.43 -4.52 5.46
CA GLU A 32 3.14 -3.89 5.13
C GLU A 32 2.69 -4.22 3.70
N HIS A 33 3.67 -4.42 2.83
CA HIS A 33 3.50 -4.57 1.40
C HIS A 33 4.35 -5.72 0.86
N VAL A 34 3.74 -6.55 0.02
CA VAL A 34 4.42 -7.56 -0.80
C VAL A 34 4.17 -7.27 -2.27
N VAL A 35 5.23 -7.28 -3.06
CA VAL A 35 5.14 -7.10 -4.52
C VAL A 35 5.44 -8.42 -5.19
N VAL A 36 4.52 -8.93 -5.99
CA VAL A 36 4.64 -10.18 -6.74
C VAL A 36 4.84 -9.85 -8.22
N VAL A 37 6.06 -10.12 -8.71
CA VAL A 37 6.52 -9.81 -10.06
C VAL A 37 6.66 -11.09 -10.88
N LYS A 38 6.31 -11.03 -12.17
CA LYS A 38 6.37 -12.16 -13.11
C LYS A 38 7.63 -12.05 -13.97
N GLU A 39 8.55 -13.01 -13.85
CA GLU A 39 9.87 -12.92 -14.49
C GLU A 39 9.85 -13.08 -16.03
N ALA A 40 8.85 -13.77 -16.57
CA ALA A 40 8.72 -13.98 -18.02
C ALA A 40 7.25 -13.92 -18.49
N ALA A 41 7.03 -13.30 -19.64
CA ALA A 41 5.78 -13.42 -20.38
C ALA A 41 5.66 -14.86 -20.91
N SER A 42 4.81 -15.66 -20.28
CA SER A 42 4.48 -16.99 -20.79
C SER A 42 3.68 -16.86 -22.09
N LEU A 43 4.10 -17.58 -23.13
CA LEU A 43 3.39 -17.72 -24.42
C LEU A 43 2.13 -18.62 -24.32
N ALA A 44 1.77 -19.08 -23.11
CA ALA A 44 0.55 -19.82 -22.87
C ALA A 44 -0.70 -18.96 -23.11
N GLU A 45 -1.85 -19.63 -23.28
CA GLU A 45 -3.15 -18.96 -23.43
C GLU A 45 -3.43 -17.94 -22.31
N GLU A 46 -4.20 -16.90 -22.63
CA GLU A 46 -4.43 -15.75 -21.75
C GLU A 46 -4.81 -16.13 -20.31
N HIS A 47 -5.60 -17.18 -20.13
CA HIS A 47 -6.09 -17.64 -18.83
C HIS A 47 -5.06 -18.47 -18.04
N PHE A 48 -4.19 -19.21 -18.71
CA PHE A 48 -3.17 -20.04 -18.05
C PHE A 48 -1.88 -19.28 -17.77
N ALA A 49 -1.60 -18.22 -18.54
CA ALA A 49 -0.38 -17.42 -18.43
C ALA A 49 -0.09 -16.90 -17.00
N ASP A 50 -1.12 -16.55 -16.22
CA ASP A 50 -0.98 -15.99 -14.86
C ASP A 50 -1.33 -16.97 -13.72
N CYS A 51 -1.68 -18.22 -14.03
CA CYS A 51 -2.28 -19.17 -13.07
C CYS A 51 -1.38 -19.45 -11.86
N SER A 52 -0.09 -19.67 -12.07
CA SER A 52 0.89 -19.91 -10.99
C SER A 52 1.04 -18.71 -10.05
N THR A 53 1.07 -17.49 -10.60
CA THR A 53 1.10 -16.23 -9.85
C THR A 53 -0.16 -16.07 -9.00
N ILE A 54 -1.34 -16.29 -9.60
CA ILE A 54 -2.64 -16.16 -8.92
C ILE A 54 -2.77 -17.17 -7.77
N ILE A 55 -2.38 -18.43 -7.98
CA ILE A 55 -2.37 -19.46 -6.91
C ILE A 55 -1.43 -19.05 -5.77
N THR A 56 -0.26 -18.50 -6.10
CA THR A 56 0.74 -18.06 -5.12
C THR A 56 0.21 -16.89 -4.28
N VAL A 57 -0.33 -15.88 -4.95
CA VAL A 57 -1.01 -14.71 -4.34
C VAL A 57 -2.16 -15.15 -3.44
N GLN A 58 -3.00 -16.09 -3.88
CA GLN A 58 -4.12 -16.60 -3.10
C GLN A 58 -3.66 -17.38 -1.85
N LYS A 59 -2.54 -18.11 -1.93
CA LYS A 59 -1.91 -18.75 -0.76
C LYS A 59 -1.41 -17.69 0.22
N ILE A 60 -0.69 -16.65 -0.24
CA ILE A 60 -0.21 -15.55 0.62
C ILE A 60 -1.38 -14.86 1.32
N HIS A 61 -2.42 -14.48 0.58
CA HIS A 61 -3.61 -13.80 1.12
C HIS A 61 -4.29 -14.59 2.24
N ARG A 62 -4.36 -15.92 2.08
CA ARG A 62 -4.95 -16.83 3.08
C ARG A 62 -4.07 -16.97 4.32
N MET A 63 -2.75 -16.99 4.17
CA MET A 63 -1.80 -17.09 5.28
C MET A 63 -1.61 -15.76 6.05
N PHE A 64 -1.67 -14.62 5.35
CA PHE A 64 -1.40 -13.29 5.90
C PHE A 64 -2.43 -12.25 5.39
N PRO A 65 -3.64 -12.17 5.99
CA PRO A 65 -4.69 -11.27 5.50
C PRO A 65 -4.36 -9.78 5.72
N ARG A 66 -3.58 -9.43 6.76
CA ARG A 66 -3.12 -8.05 7.02
C ARG A 66 -2.32 -7.41 5.87
N LEU A 67 -1.70 -8.24 5.03
CA LEU A 67 -0.65 -7.87 4.08
C LEU A 67 -1.24 -7.31 2.78
N ARG A 68 -0.85 -6.08 2.40
CA ARG A 68 -1.26 -5.51 1.11
C ARG A 68 -0.36 -6.04 0.00
N MET A 69 -0.95 -6.78 -0.93
CA MET A 69 -0.22 -7.33 -2.08
C MET A 69 -0.40 -6.43 -3.30
N ILE A 70 0.67 -6.26 -4.08
CA ILE A 70 0.65 -5.67 -5.42
C ILE A 70 1.10 -6.76 -6.37
N THR A 71 0.24 -7.16 -7.31
CA THR A 71 0.49 -8.32 -8.19
C THR A 71 0.51 -7.89 -9.65
N GLU A 72 1.60 -8.21 -10.34
CA GLU A 72 1.68 -8.10 -11.79
C GLU A 72 0.95 -9.27 -12.48
N LEU A 73 0.12 -8.96 -13.48
CA LEU A 73 -0.55 -9.93 -14.36
C LEU A 73 -0.33 -9.54 -15.82
N THR A 74 -0.24 -10.51 -16.73
CA THR A 74 -0.20 -10.16 -18.17
C THR A 74 -1.57 -9.68 -18.65
N HIS A 75 -2.67 -10.37 -18.33
CA HIS A 75 -3.99 -10.00 -18.86
C HIS A 75 -4.93 -9.40 -17.81
N ALA A 76 -5.55 -8.25 -18.15
CA ALA A 76 -6.56 -7.60 -17.30
C ALA A 76 -7.86 -8.44 -17.12
N SER A 77 -8.08 -9.46 -17.95
CA SER A 77 -9.15 -10.46 -17.77
C SER A 77 -8.95 -11.28 -16.50
N ASN A 78 -7.70 -11.63 -16.17
CA ASN A 78 -7.34 -12.49 -15.04
C ASN A 78 -7.47 -11.81 -13.67
N MET A 79 -7.65 -10.48 -13.64
CA MET A 79 -7.88 -9.70 -12.40
C MET A 79 -9.09 -10.15 -11.58
N ARG A 80 -9.99 -10.94 -12.18
CA ARG A 80 -11.12 -11.58 -11.49
C ARG A 80 -10.69 -12.62 -10.44
N PHE A 81 -9.57 -13.29 -10.64
CA PHE A 81 -9.16 -14.45 -9.85
C PHE A 81 -8.23 -14.10 -8.68
N VAL A 82 -7.71 -12.87 -8.64
CA VAL A 82 -6.92 -12.35 -7.51
C VAL A 82 -7.83 -12.14 -6.30
N GLN A 83 -7.41 -12.64 -5.12
CA GLN A 83 -8.14 -12.54 -3.86
C GLN A 83 -9.58 -13.10 -3.95
N PHE A 84 -9.74 -14.24 -4.62
CA PHE A 84 -11.04 -14.87 -4.78
C PHE A 84 -11.57 -15.42 -3.44
N ASN A 85 -12.72 -14.90 -3.00
CA ASN A 85 -13.51 -15.44 -1.91
C ASN A 85 -14.82 -15.98 -2.50
N ALA A 86 -15.15 -17.24 -2.21
CA ALA A 86 -16.37 -17.89 -2.72
C ALA A 86 -17.64 -17.24 -2.15
N ASN A 87 -17.61 -16.90 -0.85
CA ASN A 87 -18.76 -16.45 -0.09
C ASN A 87 -18.94 -14.92 -0.08
N ASN A 88 -18.53 -14.21 -1.14
CA ASN A 88 -18.68 -12.76 -1.22
C ASN A 88 -19.82 -12.34 -2.18
N PRO A 89 -20.98 -11.89 -1.68
CA PRO A 89 -22.11 -11.45 -2.52
C PRO A 89 -21.79 -10.20 -3.36
N TYR A 90 -20.84 -9.36 -2.92
CA TYR A 90 -20.38 -8.19 -3.66
C TYR A 90 -19.67 -8.56 -4.97
N SER A 91 -18.95 -9.69 -5.02
CA SER A 91 -18.31 -10.20 -6.24
C SER A 91 -19.34 -10.51 -7.34
N LEU A 92 -20.55 -10.96 -6.96
CA LEU A 92 -21.64 -11.20 -7.91
C LEU A 92 -22.22 -9.87 -8.42
N ALA A 93 -22.43 -8.90 -7.53
CA ALA A 93 -22.88 -7.56 -7.90
C ALA A 93 -21.90 -6.88 -8.87
N GLN A 94 -20.60 -6.92 -8.58
CA GLN A 94 -19.54 -6.42 -9.46
C GLN A 94 -19.59 -7.05 -10.86
N SER A 95 -19.78 -8.37 -10.96
CA SER A 95 -19.87 -9.03 -12.26
C SER A 95 -21.09 -8.59 -13.08
N ARG A 96 -22.21 -8.23 -12.43
CA ARG A 96 -23.37 -7.62 -13.09
C ARG A 96 -23.05 -6.21 -13.63
N PHE A 97 -22.40 -5.37 -12.82
CA PHE A 97 -21.96 -4.03 -13.26
C PHE A 97 -20.93 -4.10 -14.40
N GLU A 98 -19.92 -4.94 -14.29
CA GLU A 98 -18.90 -5.17 -15.33
C GLU A 98 -19.54 -5.58 -16.67
N LYS A 99 -20.54 -6.48 -16.65
CA LYS A 99 -21.29 -6.87 -17.85
C LYS A 99 -22.12 -5.72 -18.42
N LYS A 100 -22.71 -4.87 -17.59
CA LYS A 100 -23.48 -3.68 -18.01
C LYS A 100 -22.58 -2.63 -18.67
N GLU A 101 -21.40 -2.37 -18.09
CA GLU A 101 -20.42 -1.41 -18.62
C GLU A 101 -19.75 -1.92 -19.90
N ARG A 102 -19.48 -3.22 -20.01
CA ARG A 102 -19.04 -3.83 -21.28
C ARG A 102 -20.08 -3.66 -22.39
N LYS A 103 -21.38 -3.84 -22.09
CA LYS A 103 -22.49 -3.58 -23.03
C LYS A 103 -22.63 -2.11 -23.42
N ARG A 104 -22.17 -1.17 -22.58
CA ARG A 104 -22.12 0.27 -22.87
C ARG A 104 -20.89 0.68 -23.70
N GLY A 105 -20.01 -0.24 -24.06
CA GLY A 105 -18.77 0.04 -24.80
C GLY A 105 -17.65 0.63 -23.94
N SER A 106 -17.74 0.54 -22.61
CA SER A 106 -16.67 1.05 -21.73
C SER A 106 -15.36 0.28 -21.96
N HIS A 107 -14.27 1.02 -22.18
CA HIS A 107 -12.93 0.45 -22.34
C HIS A 107 -12.28 0.01 -21.02
N MET A 108 -12.90 0.27 -19.85
CA MET A 108 -12.37 -0.08 -18.52
C MET A 108 -13.42 -0.82 -17.65
N PRO A 109 -14.04 -1.92 -18.12
CA PRO A 109 -15.12 -2.58 -17.37
C PRO A 109 -14.61 -3.22 -16.07
N PHE A 110 -13.33 -3.57 -16.00
CA PHE A 110 -12.68 -4.12 -14.82
C PHE A 110 -12.35 -3.07 -13.74
N MET A 111 -12.55 -1.77 -13.99
CA MET A 111 -12.29 -0.69 -13.05
C MET A 111 -13.02 -0.88 -11.71
N PHE A 112 -14.20 -1.49 -11.74
CA PHE A 112 -15.03 -1.72 -10.57
C PHE A 112 -14.62 -2.96 -9.75
N ARG A 113 -13.58 -3.71 -10.13
CA ARG A 113 -13.07 -4.87 -9.35
C ARG A 113 -12.29 -4.39 -8.12
N LEU A 114 -12.52 -5.01 -6.95
CA LEU A 114 -11.77 -4.65 -5.72
C LEU A 114 -10.25 -4.75 -5.87
N PRO A 115 -9.66 -5.84 -6.44
CA PRO A 115 -8.22 -5.95 -6.56
C PRO A 115 -7.57 -4.84 -7.39
N PHE A 116 -8.30 -4.31 -8.38
CA PHE A 116 -7.86 -3.17 -9.19
C PHE A 116 -8.07 -1.83 -8.46
N ALA A 117 -9.28 -1.59 -7.92
CA ALA A 117 -9.62 -0.33 -7.26
C ALA A 117 -8.72 -0.01 -6.06
N GLN A 118 -8.29 -1.02 -5.29
CA GLN A 118 -7.37 -0.88 -4.16
C GLN A 118 -5.89 -0.71 -4.57
N GLY A 119 -5.57 -0.75 -5.87
CA GLY A 119 -4.19 -0.74 -6.37
C GLY A 119 -3.41 -2.04 -6.11
N GLY A 120 -4.09 -3.15 -5.84
CA GLY A 120 -3.47 -4.44 -5.54
C GLY A 120 -3.09 -5.27 -6.78
N VAL A 121 -3.51 -4.83 -7.97
CA VAL A 121 -3.22 -5.52 -9.24
C VAL A 121 -2.81 -4.52 -10.31
N PHE A 122 -1.76 -4.86 -11.05
CA PHE A 122 -1.24 -4.09 -12.18
C PHE A 122 -1.07 -5.01 -13.40
N SER A 123 -1.24 -4.47 -14.60
CA SER A 123 -1.01 -5.21 -15.85
C SER A 123 -0.26 -4.32 -16.83
N ALA A 124 0.80 -4.86 -17.43
CA ALA A 124 1.65 -4.13 -18.37
C ALA A 124 0.85 -3.53 -19.53
N ASN A 125 -0.13 -4.26 -20.05
CA ASN A 125 -0.99 -3.87 -21.17
C ASN A 125 -1.87 -2.62 -20.87
N MET A 126 -1.92 -2.15 -19.62
CA MET A 126 -2.52 -0.85 -19.28
C MET A 126 -1.70 0.32 -19.82
N LEU A 127 -0.38 0.15 -19.93
CA LEU A 127 0.55 1.15 -20.47
C LEU A 127 0.51 1.22 -22.01
N ASP A 128 0.01 0.20 -22.71
CA ASP A 128 -0.16 0.24 -24.17
C ASP A 128 -1.05 1.43 -24.60
N ARG A 129 -2.04 1.77 -23.78
CA ARG A 129 -2.91 2.95 -23.99
C ARG A 129 -2.16 4.27 -23.88
N LEU A 130 -1.11 4.32 -23.06
CA LEU A 130 -0.24 5.48 -22.95
C LEU A 130 0.51 5.69 -24.26
N LEU A 131 1.00 4.61 -24.90
CA LEU A 131 1.65 4.68 -26.21
C LEU A 131 0.69 5.21 -27.30
N TYR A 132 -0.54 4.70 -27.37
CA TYR A 132 -1.55 5.22 -28.31
C TYR A 132 -1.91 6.69 -28.04
N GLN A 133 -1.97 7.11 -26.77
CA GLN A 133 -2.21 8.51 -26.40
C GLN A 133 -1.01 9.41 -26.69
N ALA A 134 0.22 8.90 -26.61
CA ALA A 134 1.45 9.65 -26.87
C ALA A 134 1.53 10.18 -28.31
N ILE A 135 0.95 9.47 -29.28
CA ILE A 135 0.86 9.90 -30.69
C ILE A 135 0.15 11.25 -30.82
N ILE A 136 -0.91 11.46 -30.02
CA ILE A 136 -1.70 12.71 -30.02
C ILE A 136 -1.13 13.72 -29.01
N LYS A 137 -0.59 13.23 -27.88
CA LYS A 137 -0.12 14.03 -26.75
C LYS A 137 1.31 13.63 -26.37
N PRO A 138 2.35 14.12 -27.08
CA PRO A 138 3.73 13.65 -26.90
C PRO A 138 4.26 13.89 -25.47
N TYR A 139 3.76 14.92 -24.78
CA TYR A 139 4.12 15.23 -23.39
C TYR A 139 3.70 14.16 -22.37
N VAL A 140 2.76 13.25 -22.69
CA VAL A 140 2.25 12.27 -21.73
C VAL A 140 3.33 11.30 -21.27
N VAL A 141 4.20 10.84 -22.18
CA VAL A 141 5.32 9.94 -21.83
C VAL A 141 6.28 10.63 -20.87
N THR A 142 6.74 11.83 -21.20
CA THR A 142 7.63 12.64 -20.34
C THR A 142 7.00 12.93 -18.99
N LEU A 143 5.71 13.31 -18.96
CA LEU A 143 4.98 13.57 -17.72
C LEU A 143 4.92 12.31 -16.84
N THR A 144 4.57 11.15 -17.39
CA THR A 144 4.54 9.91 -16.58
C THR A 144 5.92 9.46 -16.10
N ARG A 145 6.98 9.68 -16.88
CA ARG A 145 8.37 9.38 -16.45
C ARG A 145 8.82 10.30 -15.31
N LEU A 146 8.45 11.58 -15.33
CA LEU A 146 8.65 12.53 -14.23
C LEU A 146 7.83 12.15 -12.99
N LEU A 147 6.54 11.80 -13.16
CA LEU A 147 5.68 11.37 -12.05
C LEU A 147 6.20 10.10 -11.37
N LEU A 148 6.63 9.10 -12.14
CA LEU A 148 7.25 7.88 -11.60
C LEU A 148 8.65 8.12 -11.02
N GLY A 149 9.27 9.29 -11.27
CA GLY A 149 10.62 9.63 -10.83
C GLY A 149 11.73 8.88 -11.59
N ILE A 150 11.42 8.35 -12.78
CA ILE A 150 12.37 7.69 -13.70
C ILE A 150 13.29 8.75 -14.31
N ASP A 151 12.69 9.81 -14.84
CA ASP A 151 13.43 11.01 -15.24
C ASP A 151 13.37 12.01 -14.09
N GLN A 152 14.51 12.63 -13.77
CA GLN A 152 14.59 13.70 -12.79
C GLN A 152 15.35 14.86 -13.43
N THR A 153 14.68 16.01 -13.53
CA THR A 153 15.25 17.25 -14.06
C THR A 153 15.48 18.23 -12.92
N ALA A 154 16.41 19.17 -13.08
CA ALA A 154 16.62 20.20 -12.07
C ALA A 154 15.33 21.02 -11.88
N GLY A 155 14.73 20.92 -10.70
CA GLY A 155 13.43 21.54 -10.39
C GLY A 155 12.20 20.63 -10.56
N SER A 156 12.36 19.35 -10.90
CA SER A 156 11.23 18.40 -10.90
C SER A 156 10.67 18.17 -9.48
N GLY A 157 9.35 18.11 -9.37
CA GLY A 157 8.67 17.68 -8.17
C GLY A 157 8.69 16.15 -7.97
N TYR A 158 8.07 15.68 -6.89
CA TYR A 158 7.89 14.25 -6.62
C TYR A 158 6.51 13.96 -6.02
N LEU A 159 5.99 12.74 -6.24
CA LEU A 159 4.78 12.31 -5.53
C LEU A 159 5.11 11.95 -4.07
N ALA A 160 4.29 12.47 -3.18
CA ALA A 160 4.22 12.08 -1.79
C ALA A 160 2.77 11.70 -1.42
N SER A 161 2.61 11.06 -0.27
CA SER A 161 1.30 10.80 0.33
C SER A 161 1.21 11.44 1.72
N ILE A 162 0.01 11.87 2.08
CA ILE A 162 -0.30 12.47 3.38
C ILE A 162 -1.50 11.73 3.96
N THR A 163 -1.35 11.17 5.17
CA THR A 163 -2.45 10.53 5.90
C THR A 163 -3.23 11.56 6.70
N VAL A 164 -4.57 11.54 6.58
CA VAL A 164 -5.49 12.38 7.34
C VAL A 164 -5.69 11.77 8.72
N THR A 165 -5.25 12.47 9.78
CA THR A 165 -5.50 12.08 11.18
C THR A 165 -6.74 12.77 11.73
N LYS A 166 -7.21 12.35 12.91
CA LYS A 166 -8.34 12.99 13.60
C LYS A 166 -8.12 14.50 13.83
N ASP A 167 -6.86 14.92 13.99
CA ASP A 167 -6.48 16.32 14.20
C ASP A 167 -6.58 17.19 12.95
N ASP A 168 -6.71 16.57 11.76
CA ASP A 168 -6.78 17.22 10.46
C ASP A 168 -8.25 17.43 9.99
N LEU A 169 -9.23 16.80 10.64
CA LEU A 169 -10.64 16.77 10.23
C LEU A 169 -11.34 18.15 10.24
N TRP A 170 -10.80 19.14 10.95
CA TRP A 170 -11.31 20.52 10.95
C TRP A 170 -11.22 21.22 9.58
N ILE A 171 -10.46 20.66 8.64
CA ILE A 171 -10.42 21.13 7.26
C ILE A 171 -11.76 20.81 6.56
N GLU A 172 -12.45 19.75 6.99
CA GLU A 172 -13.75 19.22 6.53
C GLU A 172 -13.79 18.79 5.06
N THR A 173 -13.41 19.63 4.10
CA THR A 173 -13.60 19.42 2.66
C THR A 173 -12.30 19.41 1.86
N TYR A 174 -12.30 18.69 0.74
CA TYR A 174 -11.16 18.64 -0.19
C TYR A 174 -10.79 20.02 -0.77
N GLY A 175 -11.76 20.90 -1.02
CA GLY A 175 -11.51 22.26 -1.51
C GLY A 175 -10.73 23.12 -0.52
N ARG A 176 -11.06 23.07 0.78
CA ARG A 176 -10.31 23.77 1.83
C ARG A 176 -8.91 23.19 2.02
N LEU A 177 -8.78 21.86 1.95
CA LEU A 177 -7.49 21.18 1.94
C LEU A 177 -6.60 21.67 0.79
N TYR A 178 -7.15 21.73 -0.42
CA TYR A 178 -6.44 22.21 -1.62
C TYR A 178 -5.91 23.63 -1.42
N GLN A 179 -6.77 24.57 -1.03
CA GLN A 179 -6.39 25.97 -0.76
C GLN A 179 -5.25 26.05 0.28
N LYS A 180 -5.32 25.20 1.31
CA LYS A 180 -4.36 25.24 2.42
C LYS A 180 -3.01 24.61 2.07
N LEU A 181 -2.98 23.48 1.36
CA LEU A 181 -1.73 22.87 0.89
C LEU A 181 -1.01 23.80 -0.10
N CYS A 182 -1.74 24.39 -1.05
CA CYS A 182 -1.21 25.34 -2.02
C CYS A 182 -0.64 26.61 -1.37
N SER A 183 -1.33 27.19 -0.37
CA SER A 183 -0.89 28.43 0.29
C SER A 183 0.25 28.25 1.29
N SER A 184 0.44 27.05 1.87
CA SER A 184 1.41 26.82 2.96
C SER A 184 2.65 26.03 2.56
N VAL A 185 2.54 25.08 1.62
CA VAL A 185 3.65 24.21 1.18
C VAL A 185 3.84 24.26 -0.35
N ALA A 186 2.90 24.83 -1.09
CA ALA A 186 2.79 24.72 -2.55
C ALA A 186 2.69 23.26 -3.04
N ASP A 187 2.17 22.36 -2.20
CA ASP A 187 1.83 20.99 -2.56
C ASP A 187 0.47 20.96 -3.27
N ILE A 188 0.35 20.23 -4.39
CA ILE A 188 -0.89 20.11 -5.17
C ILE A 188 -1.47 18.69 -4.98
N PRO A 189 -2.64 18.52 -4.34
CA PRO A 189 -3.27 17.21 -4.22
C PRO A 189 -3.89 16.75 -5.55
N ILE A 190 -3.65 15.49 -5.93
CA ILE A 190 -4.16 14.85 -7.16
C ILE A 190 -5.43 14.05 -6.88
N GLY A 191 -5.53 13.42 -5.70
CA GLY A 191 -6.61 12.49 -5.38
C GLY A 191 -6.48 11.87 -4.00
N ILE A 192 -7.50 11.11 -3.63
CA ILE A 192 -7.66 10.48 -2.32
C ILE A 192 -7.73 8.97 -2.49
N PHE A 193 -6.90 8.22 -1.77
CA PHE A 193 -7.11 6.80 -1.51
C PHE A 193 -7.91 6.67 -0.20
N ARG A 194 -9.09 6.08 -0.30
CA ARG A 194 -10.06 5.96 0.78
C ARG A 194 -10.31 4.50 1.11
N THR A 195 -10.31 4.16 2.40
CA THR A 195 -10.68 2.83 2.91
C THR A 195 -11.97 2.95 3.72
N LYS A 196 -13.02 2.23 3.32
CA LYS A 196 -14.33 2.21 4.00
C LYS A 196 -14.71 0.79 4.37
N PHE A 197 -15.49 0.63 5.44
CA PHE A 197 -16.21 -0.61 5.67
C PHE A 197 -17.27 -0.83 4.59
N MET A 198 -17.54 -2.09 4.25
CA MET A 198 -18.62 -2.45 3.32
C MET A 198 -19.98 -2.13 3.95
N ASP A 199 -20.74 -1.25 3.30
CA ASP A 199 -22.13 -0.98 3.70
C ASP A 199 -23.04 -2.11 3.17
N SER A 200 -23.66 -2.85 4.09
CA SER A 200 -24.59 -3.96 3.79
C SER A 200 -25.69 -3.57 2.80
N LYS A 201 -26.05 -2.28 2.72
CA LYS A 201 -27.03 -1.74 1.76
C LYS A 201 -26.65 -1.94 0.28
N THR A 202 -25.39 -2.25 -0.02
CA THR A 202 -24.93 -2.53 -1.39
C THR A 202 -25.22 -3.97 -1.85
N VAL A 203 -25.59 -4.85 -0.92
CA VAL A 203 -26.03 -6.22 -1.18
C VAL A 203 -27.55 -6.28 -1.04
N SER A 204 -28.25 -6.77 -2.05
CA SER A 204 -29.71 -6.97 -1.97
C SER A 204 -30.04 -7.96 -0.85
N HIS A 205 -31.07 -7.68 -0.04
CA HIS A 205 -31.43 -8.47 1.14
C HIS A 205 -31.58 -9.98 0.82
N ASP A 206 -32.19 -10.30 -0.33
CA ASP A 206 -32.38 -11.66 -0.86
C ASP A 206 -31.06 -12.43 -1.12
N ILE A 207 -29.97 -11.70 -1.34
CA ILE A 207 -28.62 -12.28 -1.53
C ILE A 207 -27.98 -12.49 -0.16
N GLU A 208 -28.14 -11.57 0.78
CA GLU A 208 -27.59 -11.74 2.13
C GLU A 208 -28.26 -12.92 2.87
N GLU A 209 -29.57 -13.09 2.73
CA GLU A 209 -30.36 -14.12 3.38
C GLU A 209 -29.98 -15.55 2.90
N LYS A 210 -29.76 -15.74 1.59
CA LYS A 210 -29.28 -17.01 1.02
C LYS A 210 -27.87 -17.42 1.44
N TYR A 211 -27.04 -16.48 1.88
CA TYR A 211 -25.68 -16.76 2.35
C TYR A 211 -25.67 -16.97 3.87
N ARG A 212 -26.60 -16.34 4.60
CA ARG A 212 -26.78 -16.52 6.05
C ARG A 212 -27.25 -17.94 6.43
N THR A 213 -27.83 -18.68 5.49
CA THR A 213 -28.26 -20.08 5.64
C THR A 213 -27.16 -21.13 5.38
N MET A 214 -25.89 -20.74 5.18
CA MET A 214 -24.78 -21.68 5.05
C MET A 214 -23.78 -21.55 6.20
N ASP A 215 -23.54 -22.65 6.92
CA ASP A 215 -22.54 -22.79 8.01
C ASP A 215 -21.07 -22.53 7.57
N CYS A 216 -20.85 -22.19 6.29
CA CYS A 216 -19.54 -22.03 5.67
C CYS A 216 -18.69 -20.89 6.30
N ALA A 217 -19.33 -19.91 6.94
CA ALA A 217 -18.62 -18.82 7.63
C ALA A 217 -17.86 -19.30 8.88
N GLU A 218 -18.36 -20.32 9.58
CA GLU A 218 -17.67 -20.92 10.71
C GLU A 218 -16.50 -21.79 10.22
N THR A 219 -16.72 -22.60 9.18
CA THR A 219 -15.66 -23.44 8.58
C THR A 219 -14.49 -22.60 8.05
N GLU A 220 -14.77 -21.46 7.40
CA GLU A 220 -13.72 -20.50 6.99
C GLU A 220 -12.94 -19.91 8.18
N ARG A 221 -13.59 -19.72 9.34
CA ARG A 221 -12.95 -19.21 10.56
C ARG A 221 -12.07 -20.27 11.22
N GLU A 222 -12.48 -21.54 11.18
CA GLU A 222 -11.70 -22.68 11.67
C GLU A 222 -10.45 -22.91 10.81
N HIS A 223 -10.59 -23.01 9.48
CA HIS A 223 -9.44 -23.14 8.58
C HIS A 223 -8.43 -21.99 8.69
N LYS A 224 -8.88 -20.76 8.99
CA LYS A 224 -7.97 -19.65 9.32
C LYS A 224 -7.19 -19.95 10.61
N LYS A 225 -7.85 -20.38 11.70
CA LYS A 225 -7.18 -20.74 12.96
C LYS A 225 -6.17 -21.87 12.78
N GLU A 226 -6.52 -22.93 12.03
CA GLU A 226 -5.62 -24.05 11.72
C GLU A 226 -4.35 -23.58 11.00
N MET A 227 -4.52 -22.77 9.96
CA MET A 227 -3.43 -22.21 9.17
C MET A 227 -2.54 -21.25 9.99
N PHE A 228 -3.12 -20.42 10.86
CA PHE A 228 -2.33 -19.61 11.81
C PHE A 228 -1.56 -20.47 12.81
N SER A 229 -2.15 -21.56 13.32
CA SER A 229 -1.46 -22.52 14.19
C SER A 229 -0.25 -23.16 13.47
N HIS A 230 -0.44 -23.56 12.21
CA HIS A 230 0.63 -24.11 11.38
C HIS A 230 1.77 -23.10 11.17
N ILE A 231 1.45 -21.84 10.82
CA ILE A 231 2.46 -20.77 10.67
C ILE A 231 3.19 -20.52 12.00
N LYS A 232 2.47 -20.46 13.13
CA LYS A 232 3.08 -20.30 14.46
C LYS A 232 3.98 -21.47 14.85
N SER A 233 3.67 -22.69 14.42
CA SER A 233 4.60 -23.82 14.60
C SER A 233 5.86 -23.64 13.75
N ARG A 234 5.73 -23.40 12.45
CA ARG A 234 6.88 -23.22 11.53
C ARG A 234 7.78 -22.05 11.93
N MET A 235 7.23 -20.97 12.48
CA MET A 235 8.02 -19.85 13.01
C MET A 235 8.87 -20.26 14.23
N ARG A 236 8.32 -21.07 15.15
CA ARG A 236 9.06 -21.63 16.29
C ARG A 236 10.14 -22.61 15.83
N ASP A 237 9.84 -23.48 14.87
CA ASP A 237 10.80 -24.44 14.28
C ASP A 237 12.01 -23.72 13.65
N MET A 238 11.83 -22.48 13.18
CA MET A 238 12.89 -21.62 12.62
C MET A 238 13.52 -20.64 13.63
N GLY A 239 13.14 -20.69 14.91
CA GLY A 239 13.69 -19.81 15.95
C GLY A 239 13.30 -18.32 15.80
N LEU A 240 12.23 -18.01 15.06
CA LEU A 240 11.77 -16.63 14.84
C LEU A 240 10.89 -16.15 16.01
N SER A 241 11.11 -14.91 16.46
CA SER A 241 10.23 -14.26 17.45
C SER A 241 8.78 -14.20 16.94
N VAL A 242 7.86 -14.68 17.76
CA VAL A 242 6.42 -14.64 17.49
C VAL A 242 5.82 -13.41 18.15
N ASP A 243 5.75 -12.30 17.42
CA ASP A 243 5.07 -11.09 17.84
C ASP A 243 3.54 -11.33 17.89
N GLU A 244 3.02 -11.84 19.01
CA GLU A 244 1.61 -12.28 19.12
C GLU A 244 0.61 -11.15 18.77
N LYS A 245 0.94 -9.88 19.07
CA LYS A 245 0.13 -8.71 18.71
C LYS A 245 -0.08 -8.51 17.20
N LEU A 246 0.84 -8.99 16.36
CA LEU A 246 0.70 -8.93 14.90
C LEU A 246 -0.20 -10.06 14.35
N LEU A 247 -0.33 -11.16 15.09
CA LEU A 247 -1.10 -12.35 14.72
C LEU A 247 -2.53 -12.40 15.31
N ASN A 248 -2.93 -11.38 16.08
CA ASN A 248 -4.28 -11.33 16.67
C ASN A 248 -5.38 -11.34 15.61
N ILE A 249 -6.12 -12.44 15.58
CA ILE A 249 -7.17 -12.78 14.60
C ILE A 249 -8.34 -11.77 14.61
N GLU A 250 -8.65 -11.19 15.78
CA GLU A 250 -9.81 -10.31 15.96
C GLU A 250 -9.70 -9.02 15.13
N GLY A 251 -8.55 -8.33 15.17
CA GLY A 251 -8.36 -7.09 14.40
C GLY A 251 -8.17 -7.29 12.89
N ASP A 252 -8.05 -8.54 12.41
CA ASP A 252 -7.89 -8.86 10.99
C ASP A 252 -9.21 -9.28 10.33
N LEU A 253 -10.17 -9.77 11.13
CA LEU A 253 -11.55 -10.01 10.71
C LEU A 253 -12.22 -8.70 10.25
N ASP A 254 -12.07 -7.61 11.00
CA ASP A 254 -12.67 -6.32 10.67
C ASP A 254 -12.12 -5.75 9.35
N ARG A 255 -10.84 -5.96 9.04
CA ARG A 255 -10.23 -5.50 7.78
C ARG A 255 -10.74 -6.28 6.57
N SER A 256 -11.14 -7.54 6.75
CA SER A 256 -11.70 -8.36 5.66
C SER A 256 -13.01 -7.81 5.09
N ASN A 257 -13.72 -6.96 5.86
CA ASN A 257 -14.93 -6.26 5.44
C ASN A 257 -14.68 -4.78 5.07
N THR A 258 -13.44 -4.43 4.70
CA THR A 258 -13.10 -3.09 4.19
C THR A 258 -12.80 -3.10 2.70
N ILE A 259 -13.28 -2.07 2.01
CA ILE A 259 -13.02 -1.77 0.61
C ILE A 259 -12.14 -0.55 0.50
N SER A 260 -11.12 -0.61 -0.35
CA SER A 260 -10.23 0.52 -0.63
C SER A 260 -10.32 0.93 -2.09
N PHE A 261 -10.37 2.22 -2.36
CA PHE A 261 -10.47 2.77 -3.71
C PHE A 261 -9.82 4.14 -3.83
N VAL A 262 -9.38 4.47 -5.05
CA VAL A 262 -8.82 5.80 -5.39
C VAL A 262 -9.89 6.67 -6.04
N ILE A 263 -10.03 7.90 -5.55
CA ILE A 263 -10.79 8.98 -6.17
C ILE A 263 -9.78 9.98 -6.76
N ILE A 264 -9.68 10.03 -8.08
CA ILE A 264 -8.80 10.99 -8.79
C ILE A 264 -9.58 12.28 -8.99
N ASN A 265 -8.97 13.42 -8.63
CA ASN A 265 -9.55 14.76 -8.73
C ASN A 265 -11.01 14.87 -8.22
N PRO A 266 -11.26 14.59 -6.92
CA PRO A 266 -12.59 14.70 -6.34
C PRO A 266 -13.14 16.13 -6.38
N ALA A 267 -14.46 16.26 -6.28
CA ALA A 267 -15.14 17.54 -6.19
C ALA A 267 -14.77 18.29 -4.88
N VAL A 268 -14.83 19.63 -4.93
CA VAL A 268 -14.34 20.52 -3.85
C VAL A 268 -15.13 20.41 -2.54
N ASP A 269 -16.36 19.94 -2.63
CA ASP A 269 -17.32 19.69 -1.55
C ASP A 269 -17.16 18.31 -0.89
N LEU A 270 -16.34 17.41 -1.47
CA LEU A 270 -16.12 16.09 -0.90
C LEU A 270 -15.55 16.19 0.53
N GLN A 271 -16.28 15.62 1.48
CA GLN A 271 -15.86 15.54 2.88
C GLN A 271 -14.72 14.55 3.07
N LEU A 272 -13.74 14.94 3.89
CA LEU A 272 -12.57 14.12 4.27
C LEU A 272 -12.89 13.24 5.48
N GLU A 273 -12.34 12.04 5.48
CA GLU A 273 -12.56 11.03 6.53
C GLU A 273 -11.22 10.64 7.18
N ALA A 274 -11.26 10.29 8.48
CA ALA A 274 -10.04 9.91 9.19
C ALA A 274 -9.48 8.59 8.64
N GLY A 275 -8.20 8.58 8.24
CA GLY A 275 -7.57 7.46 7.56
C GLY A 275 -7.53 7.58 6.03
N ASP A 276 -8.14 8.61 5.43
CA ASP A 276 -7.90 8.96 4.03
C ASP A 276 -6.41 9.23 3.77
N ILE A 277 -5.92 8.81 2.60
CA ILE A 277 -4.55 9.04 2.15
C ILE A 277 -4.60 9.94 0.92
N ILE A 278 -4.13 11.18 1.04
CA ILE A 278 -4.09 12.15 -0.06
C ILE A 278 -2.78 11.97 -0.83
N TYR A 279 -2.86 11.81 -2.15
CA TYR A 279 -1.69 11.88 -3.03
C TYR A 279 -1.41 13.34 -3.40
N VAL A 280 -0.19 13.81 -3.13
CA VAL A 280 0.24 15.19 -3.42
C VAL A 280 1.46 15.21 -4.34
N LEU A 281 1.47 16.17 -5.26
CA LEU A 281 2.67 16.62 -5.96
C LEU A 281 3.37 17.66 -5.11
N ARG A 282 4.57 17.34 -4.66
CA ARG A 282 5.44 18.27 -3.98
C ARG A 282 6.43 18.90 -4.95
N GLY A 283 6.58 20.23 -4.87
CA GLY A 283 7.64 20.94 -5.59
C GLY A 283 9.05 20.53 -5.14
N PRO A 284 10.10 20.85 -5.92
CA PRO A 284 11.47 20.57 -5.52
C PRO A 284 11.82 21.24 -4.18
N LEU A 285 12.59 20.55 -3.34
CA LEU A 285 13.18 21.15 -2.14
C LEU A 285 14.14 22.28 -2.58
N LYS A 286 13.71 23.53 -2.47
CA LYS A 286 14.59 24.69 -2.70
C LYS A 286 15.72 24.65 -1.68
N LYS A 287 16.96 24.85 -2.15
CA LYS A 287 18.18 24.84 -1.34
C LYS A 287 18.27 25.99 -0.31
N ASP A 288 17.34 26.94 -0.37
CA ASP A 288 17.38 28.21 0.38
C ASP A 288 16.54 28.21 1.66
N ALA A 289 16.04 27.05 2.09
CA ALA A 289 15.44 26.90 3.43
C ALA A 289 16.54 26.57 4.45
N LYS A 290 16.72 27.44 5.47
CA LYS A 290 17.66 27.24 6.59
C LYS A 290 17.40 25.98 7.45
N SER A 291 16.39 25.18 7.10
CA SER A 291 16.16 23.83 7.63
C SER A 291 15.92 22.89 6.44
N ASN A 292 16.74 21.84 6.34
CA ASN A 292 16.62 20.79 5.30
C ASN A 292 15.39 19.87 5.50
N LYS A 293 14.47 20.18 6.43
CA LYS A 293 13.31 19.35 6.79
C LYS A 293 11.99 20.09 6.53
N ILE A 294 11.43 19.97 5.32
CA ILE A 294 10.05 20.40 5.07
C ILE A 294 9.08 19.35 5.63
N ASN A 295 8.62 19.59 6.86
CA ASN A 295 7.61 18.78 7.53
C ASN A 295 6.32 18.68 6.68
N PRO A 296 5.94 17.49 6.16
CA PRO A 296 4.82 17.36 5.23
C PRO A 296 3.47 17.70 5.85
N ARG A 297 3.36 17.62 7.17
CA ARG A 297 2.16 18.00 7.94
C ARG A 297 2.09 19.51 8.25
N ARG A 298 3.06 20.34 7.84
CA ARG A 298 3.04 21.80 8.09
C ARG A 298 1.77 22.45 7.55
N GLY A 299 1.34 22.08 6.34
CA GLY A 299 0.09 22.56 5.74
C GLY A 299 -1.19 22.05 6.40
N LEU A 300 -1.12 21.08 7.31
CA LEU A 300 -2.29 20.56 8.04
C LEU A 300 -2.47 21.22 9.43
N ARG A 301 -1.43 21.84 10.01
CA ARG A 301 -1.49 22.52 11.31
C ARG A 301 -2.52 23.66 11.38
N ARG A 302 -3.21 23.83 12.51
CA ARG A 302 -4.06 24.99 12.79
C ARG A 302 -3.20 26.25 12.94
N MET A 303 -3.73 27.43 12.56
CA MET A 303 -2.98 28.69 12.58
C MET A 303 -2.48 29.07 13.98
N ASN A 304 -3.21 28.68 15.04
CA ASN A 304 -2.84 28.99 16.42
C ASN A 304 -1.63 28.17 16.93
N ASN A 305 -1.35 26.99 16.35
CA ASN A 305 -0.20 26.14 16.73
C ASN A 305 1.04 26.39 15.85
N VAL A 306 1.13 27.56 15.21
CA VAL A 306 2.29 27.93 14.39
C VAL A 306 3.43 28.52 15.25
N GLN A 307 3.13 29.06 16.43
CA GLN A 307 4.13 29.74 17.29
C GLN A 307 4.82 28.82 18.31
N GLU A 308 4.14 27.80 18.86
CA GLU A 308 4.67 26.98 19.99
C GLU A 308 5.86 26.07 19.63
N ASN A 309 6.03 25.68 18.37
CA ASN A 309 7.13 24.80 17.93
C ASN A 309 8.11 25.52 17.01
N THR A 310 8.40 26.81 17.26
CA THR A 310 9.42 27.57 16.54
C THR A 310 10.82 27.51 17.19
N MET A 311 10.94 26.77 18.31
CA MET A 311 12.22 26.28 18.82
C MET A 311 12.38 24.83 18.33
N ASP A 312 13.07 24.64 17.21
CA ASP A 312 13.50 23.30 16.77
C ASP A 312 14.57 22.77 17.73
N ASP A 313 14.45 21.50 18.12
CA ASP A 313 15.33 20.81 19.06
C ASP A 313 16.81 20.95 18.67
N THR A 314 17.57 21.66 19.51
CA THR A 314 19.03 21.88 19.34
C THR A 314 19.82 21.47 20.58
N SER A 315 19.22 20.69 21.48
CA SER A 315 19.80 20.40 22.80
C SER A 315 19.55 18.98 23.32
N GLU A 316 19.74 17.94 22.50
CA GLU A 316 19.71 16.54 22.99
C GLU A 316 20.49 15.55 22.08
N ASP A 317 21.77 15.83 21.79
CA ASP A 317 22.68 14.83 21.17
C ASP A 317 24.17 14.94 21.61
N GLU A 318 24.48 15.76 22.63
CA GLU A 318 25.81 15.82 23.27
C GLU A 318 25.70 15.66 24.79
N ARG A 319 25.43 14.44 25.29
CA ARG A 319 25.72 14.05 26.70
C ARG A 319 25.63 12.55 27.06
N HIS A 320 26.22 11.65 26.28
CA HIS A 320 26.51 10.29 26.77
C HIS A 320 27.86 9.72 26.29
N ALA A 321 28.94 10.15 26.95
CA ALA A 321 30.15 9.36 27.14
C ALA A 321 30.53 9.45 28.62
N SER A 322 30.51 8.31 29.33
CA SER A 322 30.61 8.24 30.79
C SER A 322 32.03 8.47 31.32
N PRO A 323 32.20 9.01 32.54
CA PRO A 323 33.52 9.22 33.14
C PRO A 323 33.99 8.05 34.04
N GLN A 324 35.32 7.85 34.10
CA GLN A 324 36.11 7.34 35.26
C GLN A 324 35.95 5.84 35.67
N SER A 325 36.96 5.12 36.20
CA SER A 325 38.37 5.43 36.62
C SER A 325 39.28 4.15 36.67
N PRO A 326 40.34 3.95 37.50
CA PRO A 326 41.72 3.74 37.00
C PRO A 326 42.47 2.49 37.59
N LEU A 327 43.82 2.48 37.54
CA LEU A 327 44.78 1.45 38.06
C LEU A 327 44.85 0.18 37.18
N SER A 328 45.90 -0.65 37.09
CA SER A 328 47.34 -0.64 37.49
C SER A 328 47.98 -1.95 36.95
N ASP A 329 49.26 -2.13 36.57
CA ASP A 329 50.43 -1.27 36.29
C ASP A 329 51.45 -2.13 35.44
N ASP A 330 52.76 -1.94 35.58
CA ASP A 330 53.90 -2.82 35.19
C ASP A 330 54.33 -3.06 33.71
N ASN A 331 55.39 -2.30 33.36
CA ASN A 331 56.74 -2.78 32.99
C ASN A 331 57.17 -3.21 31.55
N ASN A 332 58.39 -2.74 31.28
CA ASN A 332 59.47 -3.23 30.39
C ASN A 332 59.27 -3.11 28.86
N GLU A 333 60.05 -2.24 28.20
CA GLU A 333 61.33 -2.54 27.50
C GLU A 333 61.08 -2.92 26.02
N ILE A 334 61.91 -2.61 25.01
CA ILE A 334 63.24 -2.00 24.95
C ILE A 334 63.46 -1.32 23.57
N ALA A 335 64.26 -0.25 23.55
CA ALA A 335 65.10 0.31 22.46
C ALA A 335 64.68 0.40 20.97
N SER A 336 65.03 1.56 20.38
CA SER A 336 65.65 1.77 19.05
C SER A 336 64.91 1.31 17.77
N SER A 337 64.87 2.09 16.68
CA SER A 337 65.82 3.14 16.23
C SER A 337 65.10 4.28 15.51
#